data_AF-A0A813FUU2-F1
#
_entry.id   AF-A0A813FUU2-F1
#
_cell.length_a   1.000
_cell.length_b   1.000
_cell.length_c   1.000
_cell.angle_alpha   90.00
_cell.angle_beta   90.00
_cell.angle_gamma   90.00
#
_symmetry.space_group_name_H-M   'P 1'
#
loop_
_entity.id
_entity.type
_entity.pdbx_description
1 polymer ?
#
loop_
_entity_poly.entity_id
_entity_poly.type
_entity_poly.pdbx_seq_one_letter_code
_entity_poly.pdbx_strand_id
1 'polypeptide(L)'
;MHDNICRLFVQDAPVPGLALTRGIGFRLAHTVGVIHKPSVCVMRRSDMADGTFILLGSSGVWTNLAEKTAVNWVCRSFADCQAAAMSLSTEALNRWE
;
A
#
# COMPACT_ATOMS: atom_id res chain seq x y z
N MET A 1 -11.96 0.17 17.36
CA MET A 1 -12.18 1.63 17.39
C MET A 1 -11.31 2.23 16.29
N HIS A 2 -11.92 2.65 15.18
CA HIS A 2 -11.21 3.11 13.96
C HIS A 2 -10.93 4.63 13.97
N ASP A 3 -11.01 5.27 15.14
CA ASP A 3 -10.94 6.73 15.33
C ASP A 3 -9.54 7.34 15.12
N ASN A 4 -8.53 6.53 14.77
CA ASN A 4 -7.16 7.00 14.57
C ASN A 4 -6.83 7.38 13.12
N ILE A 5 -7.76 7.25 12.17
CA ILE A 5 -7.51 7.57 10.75
C ILE A 5 -8.14 8.91 10.40
N CYS A 6 -7.31 9.92 10.16
CA CYS A 6 -7.77 11.21 9.65
C CYS A 6 -8.38 11.06 8.25
N ARG A 7 -9.55 11.68 8.04
CA ARG A 7 -10.24 11.70 6.76
C ARG A 7 -10.47 13.12 6.28
N LEU A 8 -10.37 13.33 4.98
CA LEU A 8 -10.76 14.55 4.30
C LEU A 8 -12.24 14.49 3.93
N PHE A 9 -12.96 15.55 4.24
CA PHE A 9 -14.35 15.74 3.88
C PHE A 9 -14.49 16.99 3.03
N VAL A 10 -15.42 16.94 2.09
CA VAL A 10 -15.82 18.12 1.31
C VAL A 10 -17.01 18.73 2.02
N GLN A 11 -16.90 20.01 2.35
CA GLN A 11 -17.95 20.72 3.06
C GLN A 11 -19.26 20.67 2.25
N ASP A 12 -20.37 20.39 2.95
CA ASP A 12 -21.73 20.37 2.39
C ASP A 12 -21.94 19.42 1.19
N ALA A 13 -21.05 18.44 1.01
CA ALA A 13 -21.16 17.44 -0.05
C ALA A 13 -21.52 16.06 0.51
N PRO A 14 -22.53 15.35 -0.03
CA PRO A 14 -22.92 14.02 0.41
C PRO A 14 -22.01 12.94 -0.20
N VAL A 15 -20.69 13.07 0.00
CA VAL A 15 -19.68 12.13 -0.48
C VAL A 15 -18.90 11.53 0.70
N PRO A 16 -18.45 10.26 0.62
CA PRO A 16 -17.72 9.63 1.70
C PRO A 16 -16.37 10.32 1.94
N GLY A 17 -15.92 10.32 3.20
CA GLY A 17 -14.63 10.87 3.59
C GLY A 17 -13.46 10.04 3.05
N LEU A 18 -12.45 10.73 2.50
CA LEU A 18 -11.25 10.13 1.90
C LEU A 18 -10.13 9.99 2.94
N ALA A 19 -9.56 8.80 3.10
CA ALA A 19 -8.47 8.53 4.05
C ALA A 19 -7.07 8.74 3.44
N LEU A 20 -6.94 9.60 2.42
CA LEU A 20 -5.71 9.83 1.67
C LEU A 20 -5.57 11.33 1.35
N THR A 21 -4.35 11.84 1.41
CA THR A 21 -4.02 13.23 1.03
C THR A 21 -3.42 13.34 -0.36
N ARG A 22 -3.15 12.20 -1.01
CA ARG A 22 -2.59 12.13 -2.36
C ARG A 22 -3.28 11.07 -3.19
N GLY A 23 -3.45 11.37 -4.47
CA GLY A 23 -4.06 10.44 -5.41
C GLY A 23 -4.24 11.06 -6.80
N ILE A 24 -4.43 10.18 -7.79
CA ILE A 24 -4.65 10.55 -9.18
C ILE A 24 -6.14 10.41 -9.49
N GLY A 25 -6.70 11.34 -10.28
CA GLY A 25 -8.09 11.25 -10.75
C GLY A 25 -9.16 11.73 -9.75
N PHE A 26 -8.77 12.24 -8.58
CA PHE A 26 -9.70 12.72 -7.56
C PHE A 26 -10.19 14.16 -7.83
N ARG A 27 -10.97 14.35 -8.91
CA ARG A 27 -11.41 15.68 -9.37
C ARG A 27 -12.01 16.56 -8.26
N LEU A 28 -12.93 16.00 -7.46
CA LEU A 28 -13.55 16.73 -6.35
C LEU A 28 -12.56 16.92 -5.19
N ALA A 29 -11.79 15.90 -4.81
CA ALA A 29 -10.90 16.01 -3.66
C ALA A 29 -9.71 16.98 -3.90
N HIS A 30 -9.36 17.25 -5.16
CA HIS A 30 -8.40 18.29 -5.52
C HIS A 30 -8.86 19.69 -5.08
N THR A 31 -10.17 19.96 -4.91
CA THR A 31 -10.66 21.25 -4.42
C THR A 31 -10.43 21.45 -2.91
N VAL A 32 -10.17 20.36 -2.18
CA VAL A 32 -9.92 20.36 -0.72
C VAL A 32 -8.49 19.92 -0.37
N GLY A 33 -7.56 20.06 -1.32
CA GLY A 33 -6.12 19.94 -1.06
C GLY A 33 -5.50 18.56 -1.33
N VAL A 34 -6.23 17.59 -1.88
CA VAL A 34 -5.59 16.35 -2.37
C VAL A 34 -4.68 16.67 -3.54
N ILE A 35 -3.46 16.14 -3.56
CA ILE A 35 -2.49 16.39 -4.65
C ILE A 35 -2.16 15.12 -5.43
N HIS A 36 -1.85 15.27 -6.72
CA HIS A 36 -1.45 14.16 -7.60
C HIS A 36 0.08 14.01 -7.72
N LYS A 37 0.86 14.87 -7.04
CA LYS A 37 2.32 14.85 -7.10
C LYS A 37 2.89 13.67 -6.30
N PRO A 38 3.65 12.75 -6.92
CA PRO A 38 4.24 11.63 -6.21
C PRO A 38 5.42 12.11 -5.33
N SER A 39 5.75 11.30 -4.33
CA SER A 39 7.06 11.36 -3.68
C SER A 39 8.03 10.49 -4.49
N VAL A 40 9.21 11.01 -4.80
CA VAL A 40 10.22 10.30 -5.59
C VAL A 40 11.38 9.95 -4.69
N CYS A 41 11.74 8.66 -4.64
CA CYS A 41 12.92 8.14 -3.97
C CYS A 41 13.77 7.40 -5.01
N VAL A 42 15.09 7.53 -4.90
CA VAL A 42 16.05 6.89 -5.82
C VAL A 42 17.01 6.06 -4.99
N MET A 43 17.16 4.79 -5.36
CA MET A 43 18.14 3.87 -4.77
C MET A 43 18.98 3.26 -5.89
N ARG A 44 20.30 3.14 -5.69
CA ARG A 44 21.15 2.46 -6.67
C ARG A 44 21.17 0.97 -6.39
N ARG A 45 21.16 0.16 -7.46
CA ARG A 45 21.32 -1.30 -7.33
C ARG A 45 22.63 -1.69 -6.65
N SER A 46 23.70 -0.91 -6.88
CA SER A 46 25.01 -1.10 -6.24
C SER A 46 24.97 -1.01 -4.71
N ASP A 47 23.96 -0.31 -4.16
CA ASP A 47 23.84 -0.07 -2.72
C ASP A 47 23.05 -1.21 -2.03
N MET A 48 22.56 -2.19 -2.80
CA MET A 48 21.76 -3.32 -2.32
C MET A 48 22.60 -4.58 -2.21
N ALA A 49 22.43 -5.33 -1.12
CA ALA A 49 23.04 -6.65 -0.98
C ALA A 49 22.42 -7.66 -1.94
N ASP A 50 23.18 -8.69 -2.30
CA ASP A 50 22.66 -9.82 -3.06
C ASP A 50 21.49 -10.49 -2.33
N GLY A 51 20.48 -10.92 -3.09
CA GLY A 51 19.23 -11.44 -2.53
C GLY A 51 18.24 -10.36 -2.08
N THR A 52 18.54 -9.07 -2.25
CA THR A 52 17.53 -8.01 -2.02
C THR A 52 16.43 -8.06 -3.08
N PHE A 53 15.17 -7.95 -2.63
CA PHE A 53 13.97 -7.87 -3.47
C PHE A 53 13.14 -6.62 -3.17
N ILE A 54 12.28 -6.25 -4.11
CA ILE A 54 11.30 -5.17 -3.93
C ILE A 54 9.92 -5.81 -3.88
N LEU A 55 9.17 -5.49 -2.82
CA LEU A 55 7.79 -5.92 -2.67
C LEU A 55 6.87 -4.70 -2.80
N LEU A 56 5.99 -4.73 -3.78
CA LEU A 56 4.96 -3.71 -4.01
C LEU A 56 3.58 -4.36 -3.86
N GLY A 57 2.70 -3.71 -3.12
CA GLY A 57 1.34 -4.18 -2.88
C GLY A 57 0.40 -3.02 -2.60
N SER A 58 -0.88 -3.19 -2.90
CA SER A 58 -1.91 -2.22 -2.51
C SER A 58 -2.17 -2.29 -1.00
N SER A 59 -2.99 -1.38 -0.48
CA SER A 59 -3.43 -1.44 0.92
C SER A 59 -4.06 -2.78 1.30
N GLY A 60 -4.60 -3.54 0.35
CA GLY A 60 -5.16 -4.88 0.61
C GLY A 60 -4.16 -5.84 1.26
N VAL A 61 -2.86 -5.70 0.97
CA VAL A 61 -1.80 -6.48 1.65
C VAL A 61 -1.50 -5.87 3.01
N TRP A 62 -1.27 -4.56 3.06
CA TRP A 62 -0.64 -3.91 4.20
C TRP A 62 -1.58 -3.55 5.36
N THR A 63 -2.90 -3.56 5.15
CA THR A 63 -3.86 -3.25 6.23
C THR A 63 -3.79 -4.28 7.36
N ASN A 64 -3.55 -5.56 7.04
CA ASN A 64 -3.63 -6.67 8.00
C ASN A 64 -2.33 -7.50 8.11
N LEU A 65 -1.28 -7.14 7.37
CA LEU A 65 0.02 -7.81 7.43
C LEU A 65 1.14 -6.86 7.84
N ALA A 66 1.87 -7.26 8.86
CA ALA A 66 3.14 -6.62 9.21
C ALA A 66 4.22 -6.92 8.15
N GLU A 67 5.12 -5.96 7.93
CA GLU A 67 6.20 -6.03 6.94
C GLU A 67 7.07 -7.29 7.10
N LYS A 68 7.46 -7.62 8.35
CA LYS A 68 8.24 -8.83 8.66
C LYS A 68 7.50 -10.11 8.25
N THR A 69 6.18 -10.16 8.47
CA THR A 69 5.36 -11.29 8.05
C THR A 69 5.32 -11.40 6.54
N ALA A 70 5.16 -10.27 5.83
CA ALA A 70 5.17 -10.25 4.36
C ALA A 70 6.51 -10.77 3.79
N VAL A 71 7.64 -10.33 4.36
CA VAL A 71 8.98 -10.84 4.01
C VAL A 71 9.06 -12.35 4.22
N ASN A 72 8.60 -12.87 5.37
CA ASN A 72 8.61 -14.31 5.64
C ASN A 72 7.82 -15.12 4.62
N TRP A 73 6.68 -14.60 4.14
CA TRP A 73 5.89 -15.25 3.09
C TRP A 73 6.61 -15.27 1.75
N VAL A 74 7.23 -14.15 1.35
CA VAL A 74 8.04 -14.09 0.12
C VAL A 74 9.21 -15.08 0.17
N CYS A 75 9.89 -15.20 1.31
CA CYS A 75 11.03 -16.10 1.47
C CYS A 75 10.70 -17.58 1.24
N ARG A 76 9.44 -18.01 1.41
CA ARG A 76 9.02 -19.41 1.17
C ARG A 76 9.11 -19.82 -0.30
N SER A 77 9.00 -18.85 -1.20
CA SER A 77 9.05 -19.05 -2.65
C SER A 77 9.96 -18.01 -3.30
N PHE A 78 11.10 -17.70 -2.65
CA PHE A 78 11.98 -16.62 -3.09
C PHE A 78 12.47 -16.75 -4.54
N ALA A 79 12.63 -17.98 -5.03
CA ALA A 79 13.05 -18.25 -6.40
C ALA A 79 11.95 -18.02 -7.45
N ASP A 80 10.67 -17.93 -7.05
CA ASP A 80 9.52 -17.75 -7.93
C ASP A 80 8.68 -16.55 -7.45
N CYS A 81 8.89 -15.41 -8.09
CA CYS A 81 8.20 -14.16 -7.74
C CYS A 81 6.68 -14.27 -7.85
N GLN A 82 6.16 -15.06 -8.81
CA GLN A 82 4.72 -15.20 -8.99
C GLN A 82 4.12 -16.04 -7.87
N ALA A 83 4.75 -17.17 -7.54
CA ALA A 83 4.31 -17.99 -6.41
C ALA A 83 4.39 -17.23 -5.09
N ALA A 84 5.47 -16.48 -4.85
CA ALA A 84 5.64 -15.65 -3.67
C ALA A 84 4.55 -14.56 -3.56
N ALA A 85 4.26 -13.84 -4.65
CA ALA A 85 3.24 -12.80 -4.68
C ALA A 85 1.83 -13.37 -4.45
N MET A 86 1.49 -14.47 -5.13
CA MET A 86 0.19 -15.15 -4.98
C MET A 86 0.01 -15.66 -3.55
N SER A 87 1.02 -16.32 -2.99
CA SER A 87 0.97 -16.85 -1.63
C SER A 87 0.77 -15.74 -0.59
N LEU A 88 1.51 -14.64 -0.71
CA LEU A 88 1.35 -13.47 0.15
C LEU A 88 -0.03 -12.83 0.01
N SER A 89 -0.55 -12.67 -1.22
CA SER A 89 -1.87 -12.06 -1.44
C SER A 89 -3.01 -12.92 -0.91
N THR A 90 -2.91 -14.25 -1.02
CA THR A 90 -3.89 -15.18 -0.47
C THR A 90 -3.91 -15.10 1.06
N GLU A 91 -2.73 -15.05 1.69
CA GLU A 91 -2.67 -14.85 3.14
C GLU A 91 -3.26 -13.51 3.56
N ALA A 92 -2.99 -12.44 2.82
CA ALA A 92 -3.56 -11.12 3.11
C ALA A 92 -5.09 -11.14 3.10
N LEU A 93 -5.67 -11.84 2.10
CA LEU A 93 -7.11 -12.03 1.98
C LEU A 93 -7.66 -12.86 3.14
N ASN A 94 -7.03 -13.99 3.47
CA ASN A 94 -7.47 -14.88 4.56
C ASN A 94 -7.50 -14.20 5.94
N ARG A 95 -6.69 -13.15 6.14
CA ARG A 95 -6.70 -12.36 7.39
C ARG A 95 -7.73 -11.24 7.40
N TRP A 96 -8.25 -10.90 6.22
CA TRP A 96 -9.27 -9.87 6.07
C TRP A 96 -10.67 -10.45 6.34
N GLU A 97 -10.90 -11.68 5.89
CA GLU A 97 -12.09 -12.49 6.20
C GLU A 97 -12.13 -12.93 7.67
#